data_AF-A0A6A6DK50-F1
#
_entry.id   AF-A0A6A6DK50-F1
#
_cell.length_a   1.000
_cell.length_b   1.000
_cell.length_c   1.000
_cell.angle_alpha   90.00
_cell.angle_beta   90.00
_cell.angle_gamma   90.00
#
_symmetry.space_group_name_H-M   'P 1'
#
loop_
_entity.id
_entity.type
_entity.pdbx_description
1 polymer ?
#
loop_
_entity_poly.entity_id
_entity_poly.type
_entity_poly.pdbx_seq_one_letter_code
_entity_poly.pdbx_strand_id
1 'polypeptide(L)'
;MSYDYYLPDTAITSMAVDGKAVYAYVQIMSGALVECEGSLDGNPELYIFEQHNHVMARFRDKKPLDDAPKLFTPLAAAYLGDARYLFYVDDNNYLRDRYISPQARNKWVAGRLFSDRGIKVAQYSKLAAITVPNRWGTSICVYYQILGEDAAIESVNFKEGQSRREVDTRRVTDPPPYGTSLTAVLARDGIQLNKAVPFDPNSSLPVVYLQWHSLELAHAQGKGTVRRMEDLKLRFAPHTSLSVVDDISGLQYFYTSSDDNYVRRVIIKNNGQMEFDTLATPTPRSALAAVRVKPGKVVLFYQALEKETSEKVLLFGLTLSHSGGAWDGKPGRPAPPAKELR
;
A
#
# COMPACT_ATOMS: atom_id res chain seq x y z
N MET A 1 21.17 18.29 15.08
CA MET A 1 19.97 17.53 15.46
C MET A 1 19.81 16.41 14.45
N SER A 2 19.78 15.14 14.88
CA SER A 2 19.65 14.01 13.94
C SER A 2 18.16 13.80 13.60
N TYR A 3 17.84 13.90 12.31
CA TYR A 3 16.49 13.93 11.73
C TYR A 3 16.03 12.52 11.32
N ASP A 4 16.18 11.54 12.20
CA ASP A 4 15.96 10.12 11.86
C ASP A 4 14.71 9.54 12.53
N TYR A 5 13.71 10.38 12.78
CA TYR A 5 12.37 9.94 13.16
C TYR A 5 11.51 9.71 11.91
N TYR A 6 10.48 8.89 12.04
CA TYR A 6 9.46 8.78 11.00
C TYR A 6 8.79 10.13 10.79
N LEU A 7 8.58 10.50 9.52
CA LEU A 7 7.81 11.70 9.18
C LEU A 7 6.36 11.46 9.64
N PRO A 8 5.77 12.32 10.51
CA PRO A 8 4.36 12.21 10.89
C PRO A 8 3.48 12.22 9.63
N ASP A 9 2.40 11.44 9.61
CA ASP A 9 1.48 11.33 8.48
C ASP A 9 2.14 10.91 7.16
N THR A 10 3.31 10.27 7.23
CA THR A 10 3.93 9.67 6.03
C THR A 10 3.00 8.63 5.44
N ALA A 11 3.02 8.51 4.10
CA ALA A 11 2.48 7.31 3.48
C ALA A 11 3.21 6.07 4.03
N ILE A 12 2.45 4.98 4.14
CA ILE A 12 2.96 3.65 4.50
C ILE A 12 2.50 2.73 3.37
N THR A 13 3.37 1.84 2.92
CA THR A 13 3.00 0.70 2.08
C THR A 13 3.70 -0.53 2.60
N SER A 14 3.15 -1.70 2.33
CA SER A 14 3.74 -2.97 2.76
C SER A 14 3.67 -4.03 1.67
N MET A 15 4.62 -4.94 1.66
CA MET A 15 4.58 -6.17 0.86
C MET A 15 5.05 -7.35 1.72
N ALA A 16 4.64 -8.55 1.36
CA ALA A 16 5.11 -9.78 1.96
C ALA A 16 5.61 -10.71 0.85
N VAL A 17 6.71 -11.40 1.13
CA VAL A 17 7.38 -12.30 0.20
C VAL A 17 7.54 -13.66 0.88
N ASP A 18 7.32 -14.73 0.12
CA ASP A 18 7.53 -16.13 0.54
C ASP A 18 6.79 -16.57 1.81
N GLY A 19 5.66 -15.94 2.13
CA GLY A 19 4.83 -16.39 3.25
C GLY A 19 5.40 -16.12 4.64
N LYS A 20 6.51 -15.38 4.75
CA LYS A 20 7.21 -15.12 6.02
C LYS A 20 7.77 -13.71 6.13
N ALA A 21 8.52 -13.24 5.13
CA ALA A 21 9.17 -11.95 5.16
C ALA A 21 8.15 -10.83 4.90
N VAL A 22 8.21 -9.78 5.70
CA VAL A 22 7.30 -8.64 5.65
C VAL A 22 8.12 -7.36 5.59
N TYR A 23 7.80 -6.52 4.62
CA TYR A 23 8.48 -5.26 4.39
C TYR A 23 7.47 -4.12 4.46
N ALA A 24 7.75 -3.12 5.28
CA ALA A 24 7.01 -1.85 5.31
C ALA A 24 7.91 -0.71 4.84
N TYR A 25 7.37 0.22 4.06
CA TYR A 25 8.13 1.36 3.52
C TYR A 25 7.49 2.66 3.97
N VAL A 26 8.34 3.59 4.40
CA VAL A 26 7.93 4.88 4.96
C VAL A 26 8.95 5.96 4.66
N GLN A 27 8.55 7.22 4.80
CA GLN A 27 9.44 8.38 4.73
C GLN A 27 9.86 8.81 6.14
N ILE A 28 11.13 9.18 6.29
CA ILE A 28 11.66 9.76 7.55
C ILE A 28 11.75 11.29 7.44
N MET A 29 12.00 11.97 8.55
CA MET A 29 12.02 13.45 8.64
C MET A 29 13.01 14.13 7.67
N SER A 30 14.10 13.45 7.28
CA SER A 30 15.04 13.93 6.26
C SER A 30 14.47 13.89 4.82
N GLY A 31 13.28 13.32 4.65
CA GLY A 31 12.65 13.03 3.37
C GLY A 31 13.16 11.74 2.70
N ALA A 32 14.14 11.05 3.28
CA ALA A 32 14.61 9.78 2.75
C ALA A 32 13.53 8.69 2.87
N LEU A 33 13.58 7.70 1.97
CA LEU A 33 12.74 6.52 2.02
C LEU A 33 13.50 5.37 2.68
N VAL A 34 12.84 4.71 3.62
CA VAL A 34 13.39 3.58 4.36
C VAL A 34 12.45 2.38 4.27
N GLU A 35 13.05 1.20 4.30
CA GLU A 35 12.38 -0.08 4.45
C GLU A 35 12.53 -0.54 5.91
N CYS A 36 11.46 -1.07 6.49
CA CYS A 36 11.45 -1.78 7.75
C CYS A 36 11.21 -3.26 7.42
N GLU A 37 12.26 -4.06 7.54
CA GLU A 37 12.23 -5.51 7.33
C GLU A 37 11.86 -6.20 8.65
N GLY A 38 11.03 -7.23 8.53
CA GLY A 38 10.70 -8.10 9.64
C GLY A 38 10.08 -9.40 9.14
N SER A 39 9.73 -10.27 10.08
CA SER A 39 9.10 -11.55 9.76
C SER A 39 8.07 -11.96 10.81
N LEU A 40 7.28 -12.98 10.48
CA LEU A 40 6.46 -13.68 11.47
C LEU A 40 7.32 -14.69 12.22
N ASP A 41 7.31 -14.62 13.56
CA ASP A 41 8.07 -15.52 14.43
C ASP A 41 7.35 -15.78 15.78
N GLY A 42 7.73 -16.86 16.46
CA GLY A 42 7.19 -17.27 17.76
C GLY A 42 5.93 -18.17 17.71
N ASN A 43 5.35 -18.45 18.89
CA ASN A 43 4.09 -19.18 19.05
C ASN A 43 3.22 -18.53 20.14
N PRO A 44 2.12 -17.81 19.79
CA PRO A 44 1.63 -17.60 18.42
C PRO A 44 2.57 -16.74 17.58
N GLU A 45 2.58 -16.96 16.27
CA GLU A 45 3.40 -16.16 15.34
C GLU A 45 2.95 -14.69 15.33
N LEU A 46 3.89 -13.79 15.61
CA LEU A 46 3.73 -12.34 15.61
C LEU A 46 4.77 -11.69 14.70
N TYR A 47 4.44 -10.51 14.18
CA TYR A 47 5.38 -9.68 13.44
C TYR A 47 6.47 -9.18 14.39
N ILE A 48 7.71 -9.46 14.02
CA ILE A 48 8.91 -8.97 14.68
C ILE A 48 9.68 -8.13 13.67
N PHE A 49 9.91 -6.86 14.04
CA PHE A 49 10.82 -5.99 13.32
C PHE A 49 12.26 -6.51 13.49
N GLU A 50 13.00 -6.58 12.38
CA GLU A 50 14.38 -7.08 12.35
C GLU A 50 15.38 -5.95 12.11
N GLN A 51 15.18 -5.15 11.05
CA GLN A 51 16.13 -4.10 10.67
C GLN A 51 15.52 -3.02 9.77
N HIS A 52 16.21 -1.88 9.68
CA HIS A 52 15.95 -0.88 8.65
C HIS A 52 16.90 -1.07 7.48
N ASN A 53 16.43 -0.79 6.26
CA ASN A 53 17.27 -0.66 5.08
C ASN A 53 17.02 0.71 4.43
N HIS A 54 18.10 1.39 4.04
CA HIS A 54 17.98 2.66 3.33
C HIS A 54 17.64 2.40 1.86
N VAL A 55 16.48 2.91 1.41
CA VAL A 55 16.03 2.74 0.01
C VAL A 55 16.60 3.86 -0.86
N MET A 56 16.42 5.11 -0.43
CA MET A 56 17.00 6.26 -1.12
C MET A 56 17.05 7.51 -0.24
N ALA A 57 18.10 8.30 -0.42
CA ALA A 57 18.25 9.58 0.23
C ALA A 57 17.47 10.63 -0.57
N ARG A 58 16.99 11.67 0.11
CA ARG A 58 16.43 12.83 -0.57
C ARG A 58 17.51 13.77 -1.12
N PHE A 59 18.62 13.92 -0.38
CA PHE A 59 19.65 14.90 -0.66
C PHE A 59 21.01 14.24 -0.91
N ARG A 60 21.83 14.87 -1.75
CA ARG A 60 23.28 14.67 -1.87
C ARG A 60 23.96 16.03 -1.79
N ASP A 61 24.95 16.18 -0.93
CA ASP A 61 25.66 17.44 -0.71
C ASP A 61 24.73 18.64 -0.46
N LYS A 62 23.68 18.41 0.35
CA LYS A 62 22.61 19.37 0.69
C LYS A 62 21.73 19.82 -0.49
N LYS A 63 21.84 19.20 -1.66
CA LYS A 63 20.96 19.44 -2.81
C LYS A 63 20.01 18.27 -3.00
N PRO A 64 18.71 18.49 -3.27
CA PRO A 64 17.81 17.41 -3.66
C PRO A 64 18.38 16.67 -4.88
N LEU A 65 18.22 15.35 -4.91
CA LEU A 65 18.44 14.55 -6.11
C LEU A 65 17.41 14.91 -7.20
N ASP A 66 17.71 14.64 -8.47
CA ASP A 66 16.77 14.87 -9.58
C ASP A 66 15.49 14.02 -9.46
N ASP A 67 15.60 12.86 -8.82
CA ASP A 67 14.50 11.96 -8.47
C ASP A 67 14.18 12.01 -6.97
N ALA A 68 14.48 13.11 -6.30
CA ALA A 68 14.24 13.25 -4.88
C ALA A 68 12.74 13.04 -4.58
N PRO A 69 12.40 12.16 -3.61
CA PRO A 69 11.02 11.90 -3.26
C PRO A 69 10.46 13.17 -2.63
N LYS A 70 9.28 13.63 -3.05
CA LYS A 70 8.67 14.78 -2.40
C LYS A 70 8.37 14.47 -0.94
N LEU A 71 8.33 15.49 -0.08
CA LEU A 71 7.85 15.30 1.28
C LEU A 71 6.38 14.86 1.25
N PHE A 72 6.04 13.90 2.11
CA PHE A 72 4.74 13.23 2.13
C PHE A 72 4.42 12.54 0.79
N THR A 73 5.45 12.01 0.11
CA THR A 73 5.23 11.24 -1.12
C THR A 73 4.28 10.07 -0.85
N PRO A 74 3.31 9.79 -1.73
CA PRO A 74 2.62 8.52 -1.69
C PRO A 74 3.62 7.39 -1.95
N LEU A 75 3.35 6.21 -1.40
CA LEU A 75 4.17 5.02 -1.55
C LEU A 75 3.29 3.85 -1.97
N ALA A 76 3.82 2.98 -2.84
CA ALA A 76 3.21 1.70 -3.15
C ALA A 76 4.31 0.66 -3.40
N ALA A 77 4.05 -0.60 -3.09
CA ALA A 77 5.03 -1.67 -3.15
C ALA A 77 4.48 -2.90 -3.87
N ALA A 78 5.32 -3.56 -4.66
CA ALA A 78 5.00 -4.80 -5.36
C ALA A 78 6.31 -5.55 -5.72
N TYR A 79 6.20 -6.77 -6.25
CA TYR A 79 7.34 -7.53 -6.76
C TYR A 79 7.15 -7.94 -8.24
N LEU A 80 8.26 -8.15 -8.94
CA LEU A 80 8.32 -8.63 -10.33
C LEU A 80 9.45 -9.65 -10.43
N GLY A 81 9.11 -10.92 -10.58
CA GLY A 81 10.04 -12.03 -10.43
C GLY A 81 10.59 -12.06 -9.01
N ASP A 82 11.91 -12.05 -8.88
CA ASP A 82 12.65 -11.98 -7.61
C ASP A 82 12.94 -10.53 -7.15
N ALA A 83 12.54 -9.54 -7.95
CA ALA A 83 12.82 -8.14 -7.67
C ALA A 83 11.67 -7.47 -6.91
N ARG A 84 11.99 -6.75 -5.84
CA ARG A 84 11.05 -5.96 -5.04
C ARG A 84 11.11 -4.51 -5.49
N TYR A 85 9.95 -3.88 -5.68
CA TYR A 85 9.80 -2.51 -6.17
C TYR A 85 9.12 -1.62 -5.15
N LEU A 86 9.63 -0.41 -4.99
CA LEU A 86 9.00 0.69 -4.28
C LEU A 86 8.70 1.83 -5.26
N PHE A 87 7.43 2.21 -5.36
CA PHE A 87 6.95 3.32 -6.17
C PHE A 87 6.70 4.54 -5.30
N TYR A 88 7.07 5.71 -5.82
CA TYR A 88 6.94 6.99 -5.14
C TYR A 88 6.78 8.12 -6.16
N VAL A 89 6.58 9.36 -5.69
CA VAL A 89 6.45 10.55 -6.53
C VAL A 89 7.54 11.54 -6.17
N ASP A 90 8.23 12.06 -7.17
CA ASP A 90 9.29 13.06 -6.98
C ASP A 90 8.74 14.48 -6.78
N ASP A 91 9.65 15.43 -6.50
CA ASP A 91 9.32 16.86 -6.34
C ASP A 91 8.62 17.49 -7.56
N ASN A 92 8.82 16.92 -8.75
CA ASN A 92 8.23 17.39 -10.01
C ASN A 92 6.91 16.69 -10.34
N ASN A 93 6.38 15.89 -9.40
CA ASN A 93 5.19 15.07 -9.53
C ASN A 93 5.28 14.00 -10.63
N TYR A 94 6.47 13.45 -10.86
CA TYR A 94 6.63 12.25 -11.67
C TYR A 94 6.62 10.99 -10.80
N LEU A 95 5.89 9.97 -11.25
CA LEU A 95 5.96 8.63 -10.70
C LEU A 95 7.35 8.03 -10.97
N ARG A 96 7.98 7.52 -9.92
CA ARG A 96 9.31 6.92 -9.91
C ARG A 96 9.28 5.55 -9.25
N ASP A 97 10.32 4.78 -9.49
CA ASP A 97 10.54 3.47 -8.87
C ASP A 97 12.00 3.30 -8.40
N ARG A 98 12.14 2.61 -7.26
CA ARG A 98 13.37 1.93 -6.86
C ARG A 98 13.11 0.44 -6.87
N TYR A 99 14.12 -0.36 -7.20
CA TYR A 99 14.03 -1.81 -7.03
C TYR A 99 15.29 -2.40 -6.42
N ILE A 100 15.13 -3.56 -5.81
CA ILE A 100 16.19 -4.40 -5.28
C ILE A 100 16.00 -5.81 -5.83
N SER A 101 17.08 -6.43 -6.32
CA SER A 101 17.06 -7.80 -6.84
C SER A 101 18.39 -8.51 -6.59
N PRO A 102 18.43 -9.85 -6.65
CA PRO A 102 19.69 -10.61 -6.58
C PRO A 102 20.73 -10.15 -7.63
N GLN A 103 20.28 -9.82 -8.85
CA GLN A 103 21.14 -9.33 -9.93
C GLN A 103 21.69 -7.93 -9.63
N ALA A 104 20.96 -7.11 -8.88
CA ALA A 104 21.42 -5.83 -8.35
C ALA A 104 22.28 -5.97 -7.08
N ARG A 105 22.77 -7.18 -6.76
CA ARG A 105 23.55 -7.49 -5.54
C ARG A 105 22.85 -7.06 -4.26
N ASN A 106 21.52 -7.15 -4.24
CA ASN A 106 20.68 -6.73 -3.12
C ASN A 106 20.91 -5.26 -2.71
N LYS A 107 21.16 -4.39 -3.69
CA LYS A 107 21.18 -2.94 -3.49
C LYS A 107 19.98 -2.31 -4.17
N TRP A 108 19.40 -1.31 -3.50
CA TRP A 108 18.39 -0.46 -4.10
C TRP A 108 18.99 0.37 -5.24
N VAL A 109 18.39 0.26 -6.42
CA VAL A 109 18.79 0.98 -7.62
C VAL A 109 17.59 1.69 -8.25
N ALA A 110 17.85 2.69 -9.10
CA ALA A 110 16.81 3.34 -9.90
C ALA A 110 16.13 2.31 -10.82
N GLY A 111 14.80 2.31 -10.85
CA GLY A 111 14.03 1.44 -11.72
C GLY A 111 13.77 2.01 -13.11
N ARG A 112 12.82 1.38 -13.80
CA ARG A 112 12.57 1.61 -15.24
C ARG A 112 11.74 2.86 -15.51
N LEU A 113 11.06 3.42 -14.51
CA LEU A 113 10.34 4.69 -14.66
C LEU A 113 11.28 5.90 -14.74
N PHE A 114 12.58 5.69 -14.58
CA PHE A 114 13.59 6.73 -14.62
C PHE A 114 13.90 7.25 -16.04
N SER A 115 13.81 6.41 -17.09
CA SER A 115 14.45 6.69 -18.39
C SER A 115 13.60 7.40 -19.46
N ASP A 116 12.26 7.33 -19.44
CA ASP A 116 11.46 7.75 -20.60
C ASP A 116 10.27 8.65 -20.22
N ARG A 117 10.37 9.97 -20.46
CA ARG A 117 9.29 10.99 -20.38
C ARG A 117 8.48 11.08 -19.06
N GLY A 118 8.81 10.27 -18.05
CA GLY A 118 8.11 10.19 -16.76
C GLY A 118 6.61 9.85 -16.90
N ILE A 119 5.93 9.57 -15.79
CA ILE A 119 4.46 9.63 -15.74
C ILE A 119 4.15 10.75 -14.77
N LYS A 120 3.59 11.85 -15.27
CA LYS A 120 3.20 12.96 -14.41
C LYS A 120 1.88 12.63 -13.74
N VAL A 121 1.86 12.66 -12.43
CA VAL A 121 0.68 12.33 -11.61
C VAL A 121 0.11 13.60 -10.98
N ALA A 122 -1.12 13.52 -10.46
CA ALA A 122 -1.65 14.60 -9.66
C ALA A 122 -0.82 14.80 -8.37
N GLN A 123 -0.63 16.05 -7.97
CA GLN A 123 0.16 16.38 -6.77
C GLN A 123 -0.39 15.77 -5.47
N TYR A 124 -1.70 15.51 -5.43
CA TYR A 124 -2.41 14.86 -4.32
C TYR A 124 -2.60 13.35 -4.52
N SER A 125 -2.17 12.78 -5.65
CA SER A 125 -2.36 11.36 -5.96
C SER A 125 -1.85 10.47 -4.82
N LYS A 126 -2.66 9.48 -4.44
CA LYS A 126 -2.17 8.30 -3.73
C LYS A 126 -1.70 7.26 -4.74
N LEU A 127 -1.04 6.20 -4.27
CA LEU A 127 -0.57 5.12 -5.13
C LEU A 127 -1.08 3.79 -4.57
N ALA A 128 -1.39 2.86 -5.47
CA ALA A 128 -1.55 1.45 -5.14
C ALA A 128 -0.77 0.62 -6.15
N ALA A 129 -0.09 -0.43 -5.70
CA ALA A 129 0.62 -1.35 -6.57
C ALA A 129 0.26 -2.78 -6.20
N ILE A 130 0.16 -3.64 -7.20
CA ILE A 130 -0.20 -5.05 -7.02
C ILE A 130 0.59 -5.90 -8.02
N THR A 131 1.11 -7.03 -7.55
CA THR A 131 1.71 -8.05 -8.42
C THR A 131 0.62 -8.99 -8.92
N VAL A 132 0.55 -9.15 -10.25
CA VAL A 132 -0.41 -9.99 -10.97
C VAL A 132 0.32 -11.17 -11.59
N PRO A 133 -0.07 -12.41 -11.27
CA PRO A 133 0.42 -13.59 -11.98
C PRO A 133 0.05 -13.53 -13.47
N ASN A 134 0.92 -14.03 -14.34
CA ASN A 134 0.63 -14.23 -15.76
C ASN A 134 1.25 -15.52 -16.27
N ARG A 135 0.93 -15.91 -17.51
CA ARG A 135 1.38 -17.19 -18.09
C ARG A 135 2.91 -17.37 -18.14
N TRP A 136 3.67 -16.29 -18.10
CA TRP A 136 5.12 -16.28 -18.29
C TRP A 136 5.88 -15.74 -17.07
N GLY A 137 5.22 -15.56 -15.93
CA GLY A 137 5.82 -15.01 -14.72
C GLY A 137 4.88 -14.03 -14.04
N THR A 138 5.37 -12.83 -13.76
CA THR A 138 4.60 -11.80 -13.03
C THR A 138 4.52 -10.47 -13.77
N SER A 139 3.56 -9.65 -13.35
CA SER A 139 3.41 -8.27 -13.79
C SER A 139 3.11 -7.38 -12.60
N ILE A 140 3.51 -6.11 -12.65
CA ILE A 140 3.09 -5.11 -11.67
C ILE A 140 2.08 -4.19 -12.33
N CYS A 141 0.99 -3.89 -11.63
CA CYS A 141 0.05 -2.83 -11.99
C CYS A 141 0.13 -1.73 -10.92
N VAL A 142 0.40 -0.49 -11.33
CA VAL A 142 0.46 0.67 -10.43
C VAL A 142 -0.65 1.64 -10.78
N TYR A 143 -1.53 1.91 -9.82
CA TYR A 143 -2.65 2.84 -9.93
C TYR A 143 -2.29 4.21 -9.35
N TYR A 144 -2.73 5.27 -10.03
CA TYR A 144 -2.49 6.64 -9.64
C TYR A 144 -3.61 7.55 -10.17
N GLN A 145 -3.77 8.70 -9.56
CA GLN A 145 -4.72 9.72 -9.97
C GLN A 145 -4.05 10.73 -10.92
N ILE A 146 -4.73 11.04 -12.02
CA ILE A 146 -4.25 12.02 -13.01
C ILE A 146 -4.69 13.44 -12.68
N LEU A 147 -4.01 14.41 -13.29
CA LEU A 147 -4.45 15.80 -13.29
C LEU A 147 -5.64 15.93 -14.26
N GLY A 148 -6.76 16.48 -13.78
CA GLY A 148 -7.97 16.66 -14.59
C GLY A 148 -9.18 16.93 -13.71
N GLU A 149 -10.23 17.48 -14.32
CA GLU A 149 -11.52 17.73 -13.65
C GLU A 149 -12.21 16.42 -13.27
N ASP A 150 -12.02 15.36 -14.05
CA ASP A 150 -12.58 14.03 -13.82
C ASP A 150 -11.85 13.22 -12.74
N ALA A 151 -10.74 13.76 -12.20
CA ALA A 151 -9.95 13.16 -11.13
C ALA A 151 -9.66 11.66 -11.36
N ALA A 152 -9.51 11.26 -12.62
CA ALA A 152 -9.55 9.84 -13.01
C ALA A 152 -8.38 9.05 -12.42
N ILE A 153 -8.61 7.75 -12.19
CA ILE A 153 -7.55 6.80 -11.82
C ILE A 153 -7.07 6.09 -13.10
N GLU A 154 -5.78 6.19 -13.37
CA GLU A 154 -5.07 5.45 -14.43
C GLU A 154 -4.18 4.37 -13.82
N SER A 155 -3.68 3.47 -14.66
CA SER A 155 -2.64 2.54 -14.25
C SER A 155 -1.50 2.41 -15.26
N VAL A 156 -0.33 2.03 -14.77
CA VAL A 156 0.82 1.63 -15.58
C VAL A 156 1.21 0.20 -15.23
N ASN A 157 1.49 -0.59 -16.27
CA ASN A 157 1.82 -2.00 -16.15
C ASN A 157 3.28 -2.27 -16.53
N PHE A 158 3.90 -3.16 -15.79
CA PHE A 158 5.24 -3.71 -16.05
C PHE A 158 5.12 -5.22 -16.16
N LYS A 159 5.70 -5.81 -17.21
CA LYS A 159 5.74 -7.25 -17.35
C LYS A 159 7.19 -7.73 -17.27
N GLU A 160 7.35 -8.91 -16.68
CA GLU A 160 8.63 -9.59 -16.66
C GLU A 160 9.13 -9.84 -18.09
N GLY A 161 10.43 -9.67 -18.33
CA GLY A 161 11.04 -9.80 -19.66
C GLY A 161 10.74 -8.66 -20.66
N GLN A 162 9.78 -7.76 -20.39
CA GLN A 162 9.53 -6.62 -21.27
C GLN A 162 10.38 -5.41 -20.88
N SER A 163 10.99 -4.74 -21.86
CA SER A 163 11.80 -3.54 -21.64
C SER A 163 10.96 -2.25 -21.53
N ARG A 164 9.70 -2.29 -21.96
CA ARG A 164 8.81 -1.12 -22.00
C ARG A 164 7.67 -1.26 -21.01
N ARG A 165 7.25 -0.13 -20.44
CA ARG A 165 6.02 0.01 -19.67
C ARG A 165 4.83 0.15 -20.61
N GLU A 166 3.67 -0.35 -20.18
CA GLU A 166 2.40 -0.19 -20.89
C GLU A 166 1.48 0.68 -20.01
N VAL A 167 1.16 1.90 -20.47
CA VAL A 167 0.14 2.71 -19.81
C VAL A 167 -1.23 2.12 -20.16
N ASP A 168 -2.00 1.78 -19.13
CA ASP A 168 -3.36 1.33 -19.32
C ASP A 168 -4.27 2.54 -19.54
N THR A 169 -4.79 2.66 -20.76
CA THR A 169 -5.74 3.74 -21.11
C THR A 169 -7.14 3.51 -20.54
N ARG A 170 -7.34 2.39 -19.82
CA ARG A 170 -8.59 2.09 -19.12
C ARG A 170 -8.65 2.90 -17.84
N ARG A 171 -9.38 4.00 -17.90
CA ARG A 171 -9.56 4.93 -16.78
C ARG A 171 -10.75 4.57 -15.93
N VAL A 172 -10.57 4.70 -14.63
CA VAL A 172 -11.68 4.79 -13.68
C VAL A 172 -12.14 6.25 -13.67
N THR A 173 -13.37 6.51 -14.11
CA THR A 173 -13.95 7.85 -14.31
C THR A 173 -15.26 8.00 -13.53
N ASP A 174 -15.76 9.25 -13.43
CA ASP A 174 -16.81 9.74 -12.51
C ASP A 174 -16.21 10.06 -11.12
N PRO A 175 -15.98 11.34 -10.75
CA PRO A 175 -14.74 11.67 -10.07
C PRO A 175 -14.72 11.18 -8.62
N PRO A 176 -13.72 10.37 -8.23
CA PRO A 176 -13.45 10.19 -6.81
C PRO A 176 -12.93 11.51 -6.20
N PRO A 177 -12.93 11.65 -4.86
CA PRO A 177 -12.29 12.78 -4.20
C PRO A 177 -10.83 12.92 -4.66
N TYR A 178 -10.39 14.15 -4.86
CA TYR A 178 -8.98 14.44 -5.14
C TYR A 178 -8.11 13.92 -4.00
N GLY A 179 -7.14 13.06 -4.31
CA GLY A 179 -6.30 12.40 -3.31
C GLY A 179 -7.03 11.32 -2.51
N THR A 180 -8.04 10.67 -3.11
CA THR A 180 -8.62 9.44 -2.58
C THR A 180 -7.53 8.42 -2.25
N SER A 181 -7.69 7.72 -1.13
CA SER A 181 -6.90 6.51 -0.85
C SER A 181 -7.13 5.48 -1.96
N LEU A 182 -6.07 4.77 -2.33
CA LEU A 182 -6.10 3.72 -3.35
C LEU A 182 -5.50 2.47 -2.73
N THR A 183 -6.11 1.32 -2.99
CA THR A 183 -5.57 0.00 -2.66
C THR A 183 -6.08 -1.00 -3.69
N ALA A 184 -5.28 -2.01 -4.01
CA ALA A 184 -5.63 -2.97 -5.04
C ALA A 184 -5.48 -4.39 -4.49
N VAL A 185 -6.33 -5.30 -4.98
CA VAL A 185 -6.23 -6.73 -4.70
C VAL A 185 -6.34 -7.51 -6.01
N LEU A 186 -5.85 -8.74 -6.00
CA LEU A 186 -6.05 -9.66 -7.10
C LEU A 186 -7.53 -9.94 -7.32
N ALA A 187 -7.93 -10.04 -8.58
CA ALA A 187 -9.22 -10.63 -8.89
C ALA A 187 -9.20 -12.13 -8.55
N ARG A 188 -10.35 -12.62 -8.12
CA ARG A 188 -10.69 -14.04 -7.99
C ARG A 188 -12.21 -14.18 -7.97
N ASP A 189 -12.68 -15.42 -8.00
CA ASP A 189 -14.09 -15.71 -7.76
C ASP A 189 -14.57 -15.07 -6.44
N GLY A 190 -15.70 -14.37 -6.52
CA GLY A 190 -16.28 -13.58 -5.44
C GLY A 190 -15.78 -12.13 -5.35
N ILE A 191 -14.62 -11.79 -5.93
CA ILE A 191 -14.07 -10.41 -5.95
C ILE A 191 -14.22 -9.77 -7.34
N GLN A 192 -14.15 -10.56 -8.42
CA GLN A 192 -14.24 -10.05 -9.78
C GLN A 192 -15.56 -9.31 -10.04
N LEU A 193 -15.46 -8.09 -10.58
CA LEU A 193 -16.62 -7.23 -10.84
C LEU A 193 -17.28 -7.55 -12.18
N ASN A 194 -16.47 -7.93 -13.18
CA ASN A 194 -16.96 -8.31 -14.49
C ASN A 194 -17.29 -9.81 -14.53
N LYS A 195 -18.54 -10.16 -14.17
CA LYS A 195 -19.03 -11.55 -14.19
C LYS A 195 -19.26 -12.11 -15.60
N ALA A 196 -19.19 -11.29 -16.65
CA ALA A 196 -19.37 -11.75 -18.04
C ALA A 196 -18.11 -12.43 -18.61
N VAL A 197 -16.95 -12.24 -17.97
CA VAL A 197 -15.69 -12.87 -18.36
C VAL A 197 -15.34 -13.91 -17.30
N PRO A 198 -15.13 -15.19 -17.66
CA PRO A 198 -14.65 -16.18 -16.70
C PRO A 198 -13.36 -15.73 -16.02
N PHE A 199 -13.22 -16.03 -14.74
CA PHE A 199 -11.98 -15.75 -14.02
C PHE A 199 -10.82 -16.50 -14.66
N ASP A 200 -9.77 -15.76 -15.03
CA ASP A 200 -8.48 -16.33 -15.41
C ASP A 200 -7.40 -15.76 -14.47
N PRO A 201 -6.76 -16.59 -13.64
CA PRO A 201 -5.73 -16.13 -12.70
C PRO A 201 -4.50 -15.50 -13.39
N ASN A 202 -4.32 -15.73 -14.69
CA ASN A 202 -3.17 -15.26 -15.46
C ASN A 202 -3.44 -14.00 -16.29
N SER A 203 -4.68 -13.52 -16.34
CA SER A 203 -5.06 -12.39 -17.20
C SER A 203 -6.12 -11.45 -16.61
N SER A 204 -6.76 -11.84 -15.49
CA SER A 204 -7.75 -11.00 -14.84
C SER A 204 -7.11 -9.75 -14.24
N LEU A 205 -7.71 -8.60 -14.53
CA LEU A 205 -7.24 -7.33 -13.99
C LEU A 205 -7.48 -7.26 -12.47
N PRO A 206 -6.59 -6.63 -11.70
CA PRO A 206 -6.85 -6.35 -10.30
C PRO A 206 -8.11 -5.51 -10.10
N VAL A 207 -8.69 -5.62 -8.91
CA VAL A 207 -9.75 -4.72 -8.45
C VAL A 207 -9.11 -3.63 -7.61
N VAL A 208 -9.35 -2.38 -7.99
CA VAL A 208 -8.92 -1.20 -7.22
C VAL A 208 -10.07 -0.73 -6.35
N TYR A 209 -9.78 -0.47 -5.08
CA TYR A 209 -10.68 0.11 -4.09
C TYR A 209 -10.28 1.55 -3.80
N LEU A 210 -11.28 2.40 -3.63
CA LEU A 210 -11.11 3.83 -3.43
C LEU A 210 -12.27 4.42 -2.62
N GLN A 211 -12.07 5.62 -2.09
CA GLN A 211 -13.15 6.42 -1.53
C GLN A 211 -13.91 7.11 -2.67
N TRP A 212 -15.24 7.05 -2.63
CA TRP A 212 -16.10 7.74 -3.59
C TRP A 212 -16.41 9.18 -3.18
N HIS A 213 -16.91 10.00 -4.12
CA HIS A 213 -17.26 11.40 -3.80
C HIS A 213 -18.37 11.52 -2.75
N SER A 214 -19.21 10.48 -2.62
CA SER A 214 -20.20 10.35 -1.54
C SER A 214 -19.61 9.94 -0.19
N LEU A 215 -18.27 9.83 -0.10
CA LEU A 215 -17.49 9.35 1.04
C LEU A 215 -17.71 7.87 1.39
N GLU A 216 -18.32 7.12 0.49
CA GLU A 216 -18.53 5.67 0.60
C GLU A 216 -17.33 4.91 0.04
N LEU A 217 -17.23 3.62 0.37
CA LEU A 217 -16.27 2.74 -0.31
C LEU A 217 -16.76 2.43 -1.72
N ALA A 218 -15.84 2.43 -2.68
CA ALA A 218 -16.12 2.00 -4.04
C ALA A 218 -15.00 1.13 -4.60
N HIS A 219 -15.31 0.42 -5.67
CA HIS A 219 -14.35 -0.41 -6.38
C HIS A 219 -14.51 -0.32 -7.91
N ALA A 220 -13.43 -0.64 -8.62
CA ALA A 220 -13.41 -0.66 -10.08
C ALA A 220 -12.45 -1.74 -10.60
N GLN A 221 -12.70 -2.20 -11.84
CA GLN A 221 -11.88 -3.20 -12.52
C GLN A 221 -11.90 -2.92 -14.04
N GLY A 222 -10.74 -2.61 -14.63
CA GLY A 222 -10.60 -2.36 -16.08
C GLY A 222 -11.42 -1.18 -16.61
N LYS A 223 -11.95 -1.30 -17.86
CA LYS A 223 -12.92 -0.33 -18.42
C LYS A 223 -14.29 -0.62 -17.82
N GLY A 224 -14.54 -0.12 -16.62
CA GLY A 224 -15.81 -0.34 -15.94
C GLY A 224 -16.20 0.89 -15.15
N THR A 225 -17.51 1.10 -15.02
CA THR A 225 -18.07 2.07 -14.09
C THR A 225 -17.67 1.70 -12.68
N VAL A 226 -17.29 2.71 -11.89
CA VAL A 226 -17.08 2.54 -10.46
C VAL A 226 -18.38 2.05 -9.84
N ARG A 227 -18.29 1.01 -9.01
CA ARG A 227 -19.43 0.51 -8.22
C ARG A 227 -19.22 0.86 -6.76
N ARG A 228 -20.24 1.48 -6.17
CA ARG A 228 -20.28 1.78 -4.74
C ARG A 228 -20.61 0.52 -3.96
N MET A 229 -20.00 0.37 -2.80
CA MET A 229 -20.28 -0.74 -1.88
C MET A 229 -21.38 -0.32 -0.89
N GLU A 230 -22.58 -0.09 -1.41
CA GLU A 230 -23.72 0.45 -0.64
C GLU A 230 -24.14 -0.48 0.52
N ASP A 231 -23.96 -1.79 0.35
CA ASP A 231 -24.30 -2.80 1.36
C ASP A 231 -23.50 -2.65 2.66
N LEU A 232 -22.31 -2.05 2.61
CA LEU A 232 -21.50 -1.81 3.80
C LEU A 232 -22.09 -0.71 4.70
N LYS A 233 -22.90 0.20 4.14
CA LYS A 233 -23.44 1.39 4.82
C LYS A 233 -22.37 2.20 5.58
N LEU A 234 -21.11 2.11 5.15
CA LEU A 234 -19.99 2.84 5.71
C LEU A 234 -19.82 4.17 4.98
N ARG A 235 -19.71 5.25 5.75
CA ARG A 235 -19.30 6.56 5.28
C ARG A 235 -18.06 6.99 6.05
N PHE A 236 -17.05 7.43 5.32
CA PHE A 236 -15.75 7.79 5.88
C PHE A 236 -15.58 9.31 5.96
N ALA A 237 -14.56 9.76 6.70
CA ALA A 237 -14.09 11.13 6.56
C ALA A 237 -13.45 11.32 5.18
N PRO A 238 -13.45 12.53 4.62
CA PRO A 238 -12.69 12.82 3.41
C PRO A 238 -11.21 12.43 3.57
N HIS A 239 -10.67 11.74 2.57
CA HIS A 239 -9.29 11.24 2.56
C HIS A 239 -8.96 10.25 3.68
N THR A 240 -9.96 9.52 4.18
CA THR A 240 -9.73 8.42 5.12
C THR A 240 -8.70 7.45 4.55
N SER A 241 -7.75 7.06 5.40
CA SER A 241 -6.78 6.03 5.08
C SER A 241 -7.51 4.69 4.89
N LEU A 242 -7.25 4.00 3.78
CA LEU A 242 -7.88 2.74 3.40
C LEU A 242 -6.81 1.73 2.98
N SER A 243 -6.89 0.51 3.50
CA SER A 243 -6.10 -0.62 3.02
C SER A 243 -6.99 -1.85 2.91
N VAL A 244 -6.84 -2.61 1.82
CA VAL A 244 -7.64 -3.82 1.59
C VAL A 244 -6.74 -5.02 1.39
N VAL A 245 -7.06 -6.12 2.05
CA VAL A 245 -6.32 -7.38 1.95
C VAL A 245 -7.29 -8.52 1.67
N ASP A 246 -6.99 -9.30 0.65
CA ASP A 246 -7.68 -10.57 0.40
C ASP A 246 -6.94 -11.72 1.09
N ASP A 247 -7.55 -12.31 2.12
CA ASP A 247 -7.02 -13.45 2.86
C ASP A 247 -7.47 -14.81 2.30
N ILE A 248 -8.12 -14.86 1.13
CA ILE A 248 -8.77 -16.05 0.53
C ILE A 248 -10.03 -16.47 1.29
N SER A 249 -9.97 -16.48 2.62
CA SER A 249 -11.10 -16.73 3.52
C SER A 249 -12.15 -15.60 3.50
N GLY A 250 -11.72 -14.39 3.16
CA GLY A 250 -12.54 -13.20 3.08
C GLY A 250 -11.72 -11.97 2.71
N LEU A 251 -12.42 -10.88 2.43
CA LEU A 251 -11.84 -9.60 2.06
C LEU A 251 -11.89 -8.67 3.28
N GLN A 252 -10.73 -8.18 3.70
CA GLN A 252 -10.58 -7.33 4.89
C GLN A 252 -10.33 -5.89 4.48
N TYR A 253 -11.14 -4.98 5.01
CA TYR A 253 -11.05 -3.53 4.83
C TYR A 253 -10.58 -2.90 6.13
N PHE A 254 -9.47 -2.19 6.08
CA PHE A 254 -8.94 -1.41 7.20
C PHE A 254 -9.14 0.06 6.92
N TYR A 255 -9.68 0.79 7.90
CA TYR A 255 -9.93 2.21 7.77
C TYR A 255 -9.80 2.93 9.10
N THR A 256 -9.49 4.22 9.05
CA THR A 256 -9.56 5.09 10.22
C THR A 256 -10.96 5.69 10.32
N SER A 257 -11.60 5.52 11.47
CA SER A 257 -12.91 6.08 11.77
C SER A 257 -12.88 7.61 11.87
N SER A 258 -13.97 8.24 11.46
CA SER A 258 -14.10 9.71 11.44
C SER A 258 -14.50 10.31 12.78
N ASP A 259 -15.17 9.54 13.62
CA ASP A 259 -15.79 9.95 14.87
C ASP A 259 -14.84 9.90 16.07
N ASP A 260 -13.98 8.88 16.13
CA ASP A 260 -13.13 8.60 17.30
C ASP A 260 -11.67 8.26 16.95
N ASN A 261 -11.28 8.35 15.67
CA ASN A 261 -9.91 8.11 15.19
C ASN A 261 -9.35 6.76 15.65
N TYR A 262 -10.14 5.69 15.63
CA TYR A 262 -9.66 4.32 15.74
C TYR A 262 -9.44 3.69 14.37
N VAL A 263 -8.46 2.79 14.27
CA VAL A 263 -8.39 1.86 13.16
C VAL A 263 -9.46 0.80 13.35
N ARG A 264 -10.41 0.75 12.42
CA ARG A 264 -11.47 -0.26 12.36
C ARG A 264 -11.21 -1.23 11.21
N ARG A 265 -11.71 -2.45 11.35
CA ARG A 265 -11.70 -3.47 10.30
C ARG A 265 -13.12 -3.91 9.98
N VAL A 266 -13.38 -4.15 8.70
CA VAL A 266 -14.53 -4.94 8.23
C VAL A 266 -14.05 -6.15 7.44
N ILE A 267 -14.58 -7.32 7.76
CA ILE A 267 -14.31 -8.57 7.05
C ILE A 267 -15.57 -8.96 6.29
N ILE A 268 -15.49 -9.04 4.97
CA ILE A 268 -16.53 -9.64 4.14
C ILE A 268 -16.13 -11.09 3.89
N LYS A 269 -16.81 -12.02 4.54
CA LYS A 269 -16.59 -13.46 4.37
C LYS A 269 -17.14 -13.95 3.04
N ASN A 270 -16.69 -15.13 2.60
CA ASN A 270 -17.14 -15.74 1.34
C ASN A 270 -18.66 -16.01 1.27
N ASN A 271 -19.35 -16.12 2.41
CA ASN A 271 -20.81 -16.25 2.48
C ASN A 271 -21.55 -14.90 2.53
N GLY A 272 -20.84 -13.78 2.38
CA GLY A 272 -21.39 -12.42 2.45
C GLY A 272 -21.58 -11.89 3.88
N GLN A 273 -21.32 -12.68 4.93
CA GLN A 273 -21.38 -12.19 6.31
C GLN A 273 -20.28 -11.15 6.55
N MET A 274 -20.64 -10.12 7.32
CA MET A 274 -19.75 -9.04 7.69
C MET A 274 -19.39 -9.11 9.17
N GLU A 275 -18.11 -8.94 9.49
CA GLU A 275 -17.61 -8.78 10.86
C GLU A 275 -16.93 -7.42 11.01
N PHE A 276 -17.07 -6.80 12.17
CA PHE A 276 -16.55 -5.46 12.47
C PHE A 276 -15.68 -5.50 13.72
N ASP A 277 -14.49 -4.90 13.65
CA ASP A 277 -13.56 -4.84 14.78
C ASP A 277 -12.98 -3.44 14.96
N THR A 278 -12.63 -3.12 16.20
CA THR A 278 -11.78 -1.97 16.54
C THR A 278 -10.41 -2.49 16.94
N LEU A 279 -9.35 -2.02 16.28
CA LEU A 279 -8.03 -2.65 16.33
C LEU A 279 -6.98 -1.83 17.08
N ALA A 280 -6.91 -0.53 16.82
CA ALA A 280 -5.82 0.31 17.34
C ALA A 280 -6.20 1.79 17.35
N THR A 281 -5.44 2.59 18.09
CA THR A 281 -5.51 4.06 18.07
C THR A 281 -4.27 4.61 17.39
N PRO A 282 -4.35 5.03 16.12
CA PRO A 282 -3.25 5.66 15.42
C PRO A 282 -3.15 7.15 15.78
N THR A 283 -2.08 7.79 15.33
CA THR A 283 -2.05 9.25 15.18
C THR A 283 -3.16 9.72 14.23
N PRO A 284 -3.71 10.93 14.41
CA PRO A 284 -4.67 11.49 13.45
C PRO A 284 -4.11 11.43 12.02
N ARG A 285 -4.91 11.03 11.04
CA ARG A 285 -4.53 10.94 9.61
C ARG A 285 -3.40 9.96 9.26
N SER A 286 -2.97 9.13 10.21
CA SER A 286 -2.04 8.03 9.98
C SER A 286 -2.44 7.18 8.76
N ALA A 287 -1.49 6.98 7.85
CA ALA A 287 -1.67 6.05 6.76
C ALA A 287 -1.75 4.62 7.29
N LEU A 288 -2.43 3.74 6.55
CA LEU A 288 -2.62 2.34 6.88
C LEU A 288 -2.08 1.52 5.73
N ALA A 289 -1.30 0.49 6.05
CA ALA A 289 -0.87 -0.49 5.07
C ALA A 289 -1.04 -1.87 5.66
N ALA A 290 -1.84 -2.71 5.03
CA ALA A 290 -2.04 -4.09 5.45
C ALA A 290 -1.54 -5.03 4.37
N VAL A 291 -0.98 -6.17 4.79
CA VAL A 291 -0.51 -7.20 3.89
C VAL A 291 -0.83 -8.60 4.42
N ARG A 292 -1.32 -9.47 3.53
CA ARG A 292 -1.42 -10.90 3.81
C ARG A 292 -0.02 -11.49 3.74
N VAL A 293 0.45 -12.05 4.85
CA VAL A 293 1.70 -12.80 4.88
C VAL A 293 1.44 -14.21 4.38
N LYS A 294 0.46 -14.90 4.98
CA LYS A 294 -0.03 -16.23 4.58
C LYS A 294 -1.52 -16.35 4.94
N PRO A 295 -2.25 -17.38 4.47
CA PRO A 295 -3.66 -17.53 4.81
C PRO A 295 -3.90 -17.48 6.33
N GLY A 296 -4.85 -16.67 6.76
CA GLY A 296 -5.17 -16.44 8.17
C GLY A 296 -4.17 -15.56 8.93
N LYS A 297 -3.21 -14.93 8.25
CA LYS A 297 -2.18 -14.06 8.85
C LYS A 297 -2.01 -12.78 8.05
N VAL A 298 -2.45 -11.68 8.65
CA VAL A 298 -2.33 -10.32 8.11
C VAL A 298 -1.50 -9.46 9.07
N VAL A 299 -0.64 -8.60 8.53
CA VAL A 299 0.05 -7.57 9.32
C VAL A 299 -0.46 -6.21 8.87
N LEU A 300 -0.89 -5.41 9.83
CA LEU A 300 -1.38 -4.04 9.65
C LEU A 300 -0.38 -3.04 10.22
N PHE A 301 0.10 -2.13 9.38
CA PHE A 301 1.01 -1.06 9.74
C PHE A 301 0.28 0.27 9.90
N TYR A 302 0.64 1.01 10.95
CA TYR A 302 0.12 2.34 11.25
C TYR A 302 1.10 3.12 12.11
N GLN A 303 1.00 4.44 12.09
CA GLN A 303 1.71 5.33 13.01
C GLN A 303 0.92 5.61 14.29
N ALA A 304 1.58 5.55 15.45
CA ALA A 304 1.04 5.96 16.74
C ALA A 304 2.12 6.64 17.60
N LEU A 305 1.70 7.37 18.65
CA LEU A 305 2.62 8.06 19.56
C LEU A 305 3.30 7.08 20.53
N GLU A 306 4.56 7.33 20.85
CA GLU A 306 5.28 6.66 21.94
C GLU A 306 4.59 6.99 23.28
N LYS A 307 4.10 5.97 24.00
CA LYS A 307 3.30 6.14 25.23
C LYS A 307 4.03 6.92 26.34
N GLU A 308 5.35 6.79 26.42
CA GLU A 308 6.15 7.34 27.53
C GLU A 308 6.55 8.80 27.32
N THR A 309 6.69 9.24 26.07
CA THR A 309 7.18 10.60 25.78
C THR A 309 6.17 11.44 24.99
N SER A 310 5.20 10.83 24.32
CA SER A 310 4.22 11.45 23.40
C SER A 310 4.78 12.31 22.25
N GLU A 311 6.07 12.62 22.25
CA GLU A 311 6.75 13.48 21.28
C GLU A 311 7.23 12.73 20.02
N LYS A 312 7.23 11.40 20.05
CA LYS A 312 7.75 10.58 18.95
C LYS A 312 6.65 9.77 18.27
N VAL A 313 6.63 9.84 16.95
CA VAL A 313 5.81 8.98 16.10
C VAL A 313 6.57 7.69 15.81
N LEU A 314 5.97 6.55 16.15
CA LEU A 314 6.50 5.21 15.90
C LEU A 314 5.67 4.52 14.82
N LEU A 315 6.30 3.60 14.09
CA LEU A 315 5.63 2.68 13.16
C LEU A 315 5.33 1.36 13.87
N PHE A 316 4.06 1.00 13.99
CA PHE A 316 3.63 -0.25 14.60
C PHE A 316 3.25 -1.27 13.52
N GLY A 317 3.53 -2.55 13.78
CA GLY A 317 2.99 -3.69 13.02
C GLY A 317 2.08 -4.54 13.91
N LEU A 318 0.77 -4.55 13.62
CA LEU A 318 -0.23 -5.35 14.31
C LEU A 318 -0.45 -6.66 13.57
N THR A 319 -0.25 -7.80 14.23
CA THR A 319 -0.53 -9.11 13.64
C THR A 319 -1.95 -9.55 13.94
N LEU A 320 -2.69 -9.80 12.87
CA LEU A 320 -4.04 -10.33 12.89
C LEU A 320 -3.98 -11.81 12.53
N SER A 321 -4.54 -12.66 13.38
CA SER A 321 -4.52 -14.11 13.22
C SER A 321 -5.93 -14.66 13.21
N HIS A 322 -6.24 -15.55 12.27
CA HIS A 322 -7.47 -16.32 12.27
C HIS A 322 -7.24 -17.66 12.97
N SER A 323 -7.89 -17.88 14.12
CA SER A 323 -7.80 -19.14 14.88
C SER A 323 -9.15 -19.50 15.49
N GLY A 324 -9.58 -20.74 15.31
CA GLY A 324 -10.84 -21.23 15.87
C GLY A 324 -12.10 -20.54 15.32
N GLY A 325 -12.03 -19.98 14.11
CA GLY A 325 -13.16 -19.29 13.47
C GLY A 325 -13.32 -17.81 13.85
N ALA A 326 -12.39 -17.27 14.65
CA ALA A 326 -12.35 -15.87 15.04
C ALA A 326 -11.01 -15.23 14.67
N TRP A 327 -11.02 -13.91 14.49
CA TRP A 327 -9.82 -13.13 14.30
C TRP A 327 -9.39 -12.45 15.60
N ASP A 328 -8.12 -12.60 15.97
CA ASP A 328 -7.50 -11.91 17.11
C ASP A 328 -6.37 -10.99 16.61
N GLY A 329 -6.16 -9.86 17.29
CA GLY A 329 -5.15 -8.86 16.97
C GLY A 329 -4.17 -8.67 18.12
N LYS A 330 -2.88 -8.91 17.85
CA LYS A 330 -1.81 -8.73 18.83
C LYS A 330 -0.75 -7.77 18.30
N PRO A 331 -0.51 -6.61 18.96
CA PRO A 331 0.49 -5.67 18.49
C PRO A 331 1.88 -6.30 18.60
N GLY A 332 2.67 -6.19 17.54
CA GLY A 332 4.11 -6.44 17.60
C GLY A 332 4.83 -5.31 18.33
N ARG A 333 6.14 -5.48 18.53
CA ARG A 333 6.98 -4.36 18.98
C ARG A 333 7.03 -3.31 17.87
N PRO A 334 6.89 -2.00 18.19
CA PRO A 334 7.04 -0.96 17.17
C PRO A 334 8.44 -1.03 16.56
N ALA A 335 8.54 -0.68 15.29
CA ALA A 335 9.84 -0.44 14.68
C ALA A 335 10.47 0.79 15.38
N PRO A 336 11.73 0.68 15.84
CA PRO A 336 12.41 1.80 16.46
C PRO A 336 12.58 2.94 15.44
N PRO A 337 12.83 4.19 15.89
CA PRO A 337 13.26 5.25 14.98
C PRO A 337 14.43 4.79 14.12
N ALA A 338 14.55 5.27 12.89
CA ALA A 338 15.64 4.92 11.97
C ALA A 338 17.04 5.42 12.42
N LYS A 339 17.18 5.85 13.69
CA LYS A 339 18.42 6.28 14.35
C LYS A 339 19.37 5.11 14.61
N GLU A 340 19.77 4.39 13.57
CA GLU A 340 20.83 3.38 13.68
C GLU A 340 21.47 2.99 12.34
N LEU A 341 21.07 3.62 11.23
CA LEU A 341 21.70 3.42 9.92
C LEU A 341 22.93 4.33 9.77
N ARG A 342 24.07 3.92 10.33
CA ARG A 342 25.39 4.50 9.99
C ARG A 342 26.17 3.60 9.06
#